data_AF-A0A412CPK7-F1
#
_entry.id   AF-A0A412CPK7-F1
#
_cell.length_a   1.000
_cell.length_b   1.000
_cell.length_c   1.000
_cell.angle_alpha   90.00
_cell.angle_beta   90.00
_cell.angle_gamma   90.00
#
_symmetry.space_group_name_H-M   'P 1'
#
loop_
_entity.id
_entity.type
_entity.pdbx_description
1 polymer ?
#
loop_
_entity_poly.entity_id
_entity_poly.type
_entity_poly.pdbx_seq_one_letter_code
_entity_poly.pdbx_strand_id
1 'polypeptide(L)'
;MSWNKIIECVPNFSEGRDLEKIDQIVAPFRGKAGVKLLDYSNDEDHNRLVVTLVGEPEALCEAVVEAVGVAVRLIDLNQHTGQHPRMGAVDVIPFIPIKNTSMEEAIELSKKVAAKVAELYNLPVFLYEKSATAPHRENLASVRKGEFEGMAEKIKLSEWQPDFGPAERHPTAGTVAIGARMPLVAYNINLSTDNLEIATKIAKNIRHINGGLRYVKAMGVELKERNITQVSINMTDYTRTALYRAFELVRIEARRYGVTIVGSEIIGLVPMEALIDTASYYLGLENFTMQQVLEARIME
;
A
#
# COMPACT_ATOMS: atom_id res chain seq x y z
N MET A 1 12.31 3.65 -22.12
CA MET A 1 13.07 2.74 -21.23
C MET A 1 12.74 1.33 -21.70
N SER A 2 13.73 0.55 -22.16
CA SER A 2 13.51 -0.80 -22.67
C SER A 2 13.68 -1.86 -21.58
N TRP A 3 13.06 -1.67 -20.42
CA TRP A 3 13.07 -2.70 -19.38
C TRP A 3 12.11 -3.80 -19.78
N ASN A 4 12.61 -5.03 -19.83
CA ASN A 4 11.81 -6.18 -20.21
C ASN A 4 10.88 -6.58 -19.07
N LYS A 5 11.41 -6.67 -17.85
CA LYS A 5 10.65 -6.97 -16.62
C LYS A 5 10.54 -5.74 -15.75
N ILE A 6 9.33 -5.46 -15.28
CA ILE A 6 9.06 -4.32 -14.40
C ILE A 6 8.28 -4.82 -13.20
N ILE A 7 8.82 -4.54 -12.03
CA ILE A 7 8.14 -4.65 -10.74
C ILE A 7 7.97 -3.23 -10.20
N GLU A 8 6.82 -2.97 -9.59
CA GLU A 8 6.61 -1.80 -8.74
C GLU A 8 6.94 -2.16 -7.30
N CYS A 9 7.60 -1.26 -6.58
CA CYS A 9 7.83 -1.36 -5.16
C CYS A 9 7.33 -0.10 -4.46
N VAL A 10 6.53 -0.26 -3.41
CA VAL A 10 5.91 0.88 -2.70
C VAL A 10 6.29 0.89 -1.21
N PRO A 11 7.57 1.06 -0.84
CA PRO A 11 7.99 1.02 0.54
C PRO A 11 7.41 2.19 1.35
N ASN A 12 7.11 1.91 2.61
CA ASN A 12 6.47 2.83 3.54
C ASN A 12 7.35 3.05 4.76
N PHE A 13 7.70 4.31 5.01
CA PHE A 13 8.62 4.71 6.07
C PHE A 13 7.89 5.51 7.14
N SER A 14 8.27 5.30 8.40
CA SER A 14 7.74 6.01 9.57
C SER A 14 8.47 7.35 9.77
N GLU A 15 8.40 8.21 8.77
CA GLU A 15 8.91 9.59 8.80
C GLU A 15 8.15 10.38 7.74
N GLY A 16 7.48 11.47 8.13
CA GLY A 16 6.69 12.32 7.23
C GLY A 16 6.95 13.82 7.42
N ARG A 17 7.84 14.21 8.33
CA ARG A 17 8.03 15.60 8.78
C ARG A 17 9.46 16.10 8.57
N ASP A 18 10.45 15.28 8.88
CA ASP A 18 11.86 15.64 8.73
C ASP A 18 12.29 15.47 7.26
N LEU A 19 12.29 16.59 6.53
CA LEU A 19 12.64 16.63 5.10
C LEU A 19 14.07 16.17 4.82
N GLU A 20 15.01 16.37 5.75
CA GLU A 20 16.39 15.94 5.57
C GLU A 20 16.52 14.42 5.66
N LYS A 21 15.80 13.80 6.61
CA LYS A 21 15.71 12.33 6.67
C LYS A 21 15.00 11.76 5.44
N ILE A 22 13.91 12.38 5.01
CA ILE A 22 13.17 11.95 3.82
C ILE A 22 14.09 11.97 2.59
N ASP A 23 14.86 13.05 2.40
CA ASP A 23 15.77 13.16 1.26
C ASP A 23 16.84 12.07 1.28
N GLN A 24 17.42 11.79 2.46
CA GLN A 24 18.38 10.71 2.64
C GLN A 24 17.78 9.31 2.38
N ILE A 25 16.54 9.07 2.81
CA ILE A 25 15.84 7.80 2.59
C ILE A 25 15.51 7.58 1.10
N VAL A 26 15.22 8.67 0.36
CA VAL A 26 14.86 8.62 -1.06
C VAL A 26 16.10 8.61 -1.97
N ALA A 27 17.24 9.12 -1.50
CA ALA A 27 18.49 9.21 -2.26
C ALA A 27 18.92 7.89 -2.95
N PRO A 28 18.83 6.69 -2.32
CA PRO A 28 19.18 5.41 -2.96
C PRO A 28 18.38 5.08 -4.23
N PHE A 29 17.23 5.75 -4.43
CA PHE A 29 16.37 5.54 -5.59
C PHE A 29 16.66 6.51 -6.75
N ARG A 30 17.42 7.58 -6.50
CA ARG A 30 17.69 8.62 -7.50
C ARG A 30 18.92 8.27 -8.34
N GLY A 31 18.79 8.36 -9.67
CA GLY A 31 19.91 8.17 -10.60
C GLY A 31 20.46 6.73 -10.68
N LYS A 32 19.78 5.75 -10.07
CA LYS A 32 20.21 4.35 -10.06
C LYS A 32 19.75 3.63 -11.34
N ALA A 33 20.69 3.06 -12.08
CA ALA A 33 20.36 2.30 -13.28
C ALA A 33 19.42 1.13 -12.95
N GLY A 34 18.39 0.91 -13.75
CA GLY A 34 17.39 -0.14 -13.52
C GLY A 34 16.33 0.18 -12.46
N VAL A 35 16.36 1.37 -11.84
CA VAL A 35 15.34 1.85 -10.89
C VAL A 35 14.88 3.24 -11.28
N LYS A 36 13.58 3.50 -11.14
CA LYS A 36 12.99 4.81 -11.32
C LYS A 36 12.08 5.12 -10.14
N LEU A 37 12.41 6.19 -9.44
CA LEU A 37 11.49 6.86 -8.53
C LEU A 37 10.38 7.53 -9.35
N LEU A 38 9.14 7.07 -9.18
CA LEU A 38 7.98 7.65 -9.85
C LEU A 38 7.37 8.78 -9.03
N ASP A 39 7.22 8.55 -7.74
CA ASP A 39 6.58 9.47 -6.82
C ASP A 39 7.05 9.21 -5.39
N TYR A 40 6.94 10.22 -4.53
CA TYR A 40 6.92 10.03 -3.09
C TYR A 40 6.04 11.09 -2.45
N SER A 41 5.28 10.68 -1.44
CA SER A 41 4.36 11.53 -0.72
C SER A 41 4.62 11.41 0.77
N ASN A 42 4.94 12.53 1.40
CA ASN A 42 5.05 12.63 2.86
C ASN A 42 3.76 13.22 3.42
N ASP A 43 3.24 12.58 4.46
CA ASP A 43 2.06 13.00 5.20
C ASP A 43 2.51 13.38 6.62
N GLU A 44 2.42 14.67 6.95
CA GLU A 44 2.88 15.20 8.25
C GLU A 44 1.97 14.77 9.40
N ASP A 45 0.67 14.64 9.17
CA ASP A 45 -0.32 14.25 10.17
C ASP A 45 -0.18 12.76 10.54
N HIS A 46 -0.03 11.92 9.51
CA HIS A 46 0.21 10.49 9.66
C HIS A 46 1.67 10.17 9.99
N ASN A 47 2.58 11.14 9.85
CA ASN A 47 4.03 11.02 10.02
C ASN A 47 4.60 9.81 9.26
N ARG A 48 4.29 9.77 7.95
CA ARG A 48 4.55 8.64 7.06
C ARG A 48 5.00 9.12 5.70
N LEU A 49 5.99 8.44 5.13
CA LEU A 49 6.46 8.60 3.76
C LEU A 49 6.09 7.35 2.97
N VAL A 50 5.40 7.55 1.85
CA VAL A 50 5.12 6.51 0.86
C VAL A 50 5.96 6.81 -0.37
N VAL A 51 6.79 5.87 -0.79
CA VAL A 51 7.63 6.01 -1.98
C VAL A 51 7.16 5.03 -3.03
N THR A 52 7.04 5.45 -4.28
CA THR A 52 6.62 4.60 -5.41
C THR A 52 7.77 4.46 -6.40
N LEU A 53 8.23 3.22 -6.58
CA LEU A 53 9.37 2.86 -7.42
C LEU A 53 8.93 1.88 -8.50
N VAL A 54 9.56 1.94 -9.67
CA VAL A 54 9.52 0.86 -10.66
C VAL A 54 10.93 0.52 -11.12
N GLY A 55 11.16 -0.72 -11.49
CA GLY A 55 12.47 -1.14 -11.94
C GLY A 55 12.59 -2.62 -12.23
N GLU A 56 13.80 -3.01 -12.62
CA GLU A 56 14.17 -4.41 -12.80
C GLU A 56 14.37 -5.08 -11.43
N PRO A 57 14.04 -6.38 -11.27
CA PRO A 57 13.98 -7.05 -9.97
C PRO A 57 15.27 -6.92 -9.13
N GLU A 58 16.44 -7.15 -9.75
CA GLU A 58 17.74 -7.10 -9.08
C GLU A 58 18.11 -5.68 -8.64
N ALA A 59 17.93 -4.69 -9.52
CA ALA A 59 18.24 -3.30 -9.23
C ALA A 59 17.33 -2.74 -8.12
N LEU A 60 16.04 -3.09 -8.15
CA LEU A 60 15.09 -2.77 -7.08
C LEU A 60 15.49 -3.41 -5.76
N CYS A 61 15.89 -4.68 -5.76
CA CYS A 61 16.36 -5.38 -4.56
C CYS A 61 17.45 -4.58 -3.86
N GLU A 62 18.48 -4.16 -4.60
CA GLU A 62 19.62 -3.43 -4.06
C GLU A 62 19.22 -2.05 -3.54
N ALA A 63 18.42 -1.31 -4.31
CA ALA A 63 17.97 0.03 -3.92
C ALA A 63 17.10 0.02 -2.66
N VAL A 64 16.17 -0.93 -2.57
CA VAL A 64 15.27 -1.07 -1.42
C VAL A 64 16.04 -1.49 -0.17
N VAL A 65 16.95 -2.46 -0.27
CA VAL A 65 17.80 -2.88 0.86
C VAL A 65 18.63 -1.71 1.38
N GLU A 66 19.24 -0.94 0.48
CA GLU A 66 20.03 0.25 0.82
C GLU A 66 19.19 1.30 1.57
N ALA A 67 17.99 1.62 1.06
CA ALA A 67 17.08 2.57 1.69
C ALA A 67 16.56 2.10 3.06
N VAL A 68 16.33 0.79 3.24
CA VAL A 68 16.02 0.21 4.56
C VAL A 68 17.16 0.49 5.53
N GLY A 69 18.42 0.29 5.11
CA GLY A 69 19.57 0.59 5.93
C GLY A 69 19.67 2.06 6.34
N VAL A 70 19.32 2.99 5.44
CA VAL A 70 19.24 4.43 5.76
C VAL A 70 18.15 4.67 6.81
N ALA A 71 16.95 4.14 6.60
CA ALA A 71 15.83 4.31 7.53
C ALA A 71 16.13 3.76 8.93
N VAL A 72 16.74 2.58 9.03
CA VAL A 72 17.16 1.97 10.30
C VAL A 72 18.12 2.87 11.09
N ARG A 73 18.99 3.63 10.40
CA ARG A 73 19.93 4.55 11.06
C ARG A 73 19.28 5.86 11.49
N LEU A 74 18.33 6.37 10.72
CA LEU A 74 17.79 7.73 10.90
C LEU A 74 16.51 7.78 11.73
N ILE A 75 15.73 6.70 11.77
CA ILE A 75 14.42 6.66 12.41
C ILE A 75 14.53 5.89 13.74
N ASP A 76 14.21 6.58 14.82
CA ASP A 76 13.98 5.98 16.14
C ASP A 76 12.49 6.00 16.47
N LEU A 77 11.85 4.82 16.44
CA LEU A 77 10.43 4.71 16.72
C LEU A 77 10.08 4.99 18.18
N ASN A 78 11.04 4.96 19.10
CA ASN A 78 10.78 5.37 20.49
C ASN A 78 10.45 6.87 20.60
N GLN A 79 10.79 7.66 19.57
CA GLN A 79 10.47 9.08 19.45
C GLN A 79 9.43 9.36 18.35
N HIS A 80 8.97 8.33 17.65
CA HIS A 80 8.01 8.48 16.55
C HIS A 80 6.56 8.45 17.06
N THR A 81 5.79 9.45 16.64
CA THR A 81 4.34 9.49 16.82
C THR A 81 3.67 9.94 15.51
N GLY A 82 2.54 9.35 15.18
CA GLY A 82 1.75 9.65 13.98
C GLY A 82 0.38 9.00 14.06
N GLN A 83 -0.59 9.50 13.29
CA GLN A 83 -1.94 8.94 13.28
C GLN A 83 -2.03 7.58 12.57
N HIS A 84 -1.02 7.23 11.75
CA HIS A 84 -1.01 5.97 11.02
C HIS A 84 -0.40 4.83 11.85
N PRO A 85 -1.06 3.66 11.95
CA PRO A 85 -0.49 2.50 12.62
C PRO A 85 0.83 2.07 11.97
N ARG A 86 1.86 1.90 12.79
CA ARG A 86 3.21 1.55 12.33
C ARG A 86 3.88 0.54 13.26
N MET A 87 4.66 -0.38 12.71
CA MET A 87 5.46 -1.31 13.51
C MET A 87 6.97 -1.23 13.24
N GLY A 88 7.37 -0.47 12.21
CA GLY A 88 8.75 -0.38 11.75
C GLY A 88 9.17 0.99 11.24
N ALA A 89 10.46 1.30 11.31
CA ALA A 89 11.07 2.43 10.62
C ALA A 89 10.78 2.34 9.12
N VAL A 90 10.84 1.11 8.60
CA VAL A 90 10.16 0.71 7.37
C VAL A 90 9.02 -0.22 7.75
N ASP A 91 7.79 0.22 7.56
CA ASP A 91 6.59 -0.44 8.06
C ASP A 91 6.11 -1.55 7.10
N VAL A 92 6.16 -1.30 5.79
CA VAL A 92 5.91 -2.32 4.76
C VAL A 92 6.67 -2.09 3.48
N ILE A 93 7.03 -3.18 2.80
CA ILE A 93 7.65 -3.20 1.48
C ILE A 93 6.86 -4.18 0.58
N PRO A 94 5.87 -3.70 -0.18
CA PRO A 94 5.19 -4.47 -1.21
C PRO A 94 6.00 -4.53 -2.51
N PHE A 95 5.98 -5.68 -3.17
CA PHE A 95 6.39 -5.87 -4.56
C PHE A 95 5.18 -6.23 -5.42
N ILE A 96 5.00 -5.54 -6.54
CA ILE A 96 3.84 -5.69 -7.40
C ILE A 96 4.35 -5.99 -8.82
N PRO A 97 3.96 -7.12 -9.44
CA PRO A 97 4.33 -7.41 -10.82
C PRO A 97 3.60 -6.45 -11.78
N ILE A 98 4.33 -5.81 -12.71
CA ILE A 98 3.77 -4.82 -13.66
C ILE A 98 3.91 -5.26 -15.12
N LYS A 99 5.13 -5.50 -15.61
CA LYS A 99 5.38 -5.89 -17.02
C LYS A 99 6.24 -7.15 -17.08
N ASN A 100 5.80 -8.12 -17.88
CA ASN A 100 6.47 -9.41 -18.13
C ASN A 100 7.03 -10.10 -16.88
N THR A 101 6.32 -9.96 -15.76
CA THR A 101 6.71 -10.51 -14.47
C THR A 101 5.51 -11.20 -13.84
N SER A 102 5.69 -12.37 -13.26
CA SER A 102 4.63 -13.11 -12.58
C SER A 102 4.54 -12.77 -11.08
N MET A 103 3.45 -13.18 -10.44
CA MET A 103 3.31 -13.05 -8.99
C MET A 103 4.37 -13.88 -8.26
N GLU A 104 4.70 -15.07 -8.78
CA GLU A 104 5.74 -15.95 -8.22
C GLU A 104 7.11 -15.25 -8.22
N GLU A 105 7.46 -14.55 -9.30
CA GLU A 105 8.71 -13.78 -9.37
C GLU A 105 8.74 -12.63 -8.36
N ALA A 106 7.61 -11.95 -8.14
CA ALA A 106 7.50 -10.92 -7.10
C ALA A 106 7.61 -11.51 -5.67
N ILE A 107 7.04 -12.70 -5.45
CA ILE A 107 7.16 -13.43 -4.17
C ILE A 107 8.63 -13.78 -3.92
N GLU A 108 9.34 -14.34 -4.89
CA GLU A 108 10.75 -14.70 -4.75
C GLU A 108 11.64 -13.47 -4.50
N LEU A 109 11.37 -12.36 -5.20
CA LEU A 109 12.03 -11.09 -4.92
C LEU A 109 11.78 -10.62 -3.47
N SER A 110 10.54 -10.70 -3.00
CA SER A 110 10.17 -10.29 -1.64
C SER A 110 10.91 -11.10 -0.57
N LYS A 111 11.06 -12.41 -0.76
CA LYS A 111 11.82 -13.30 0.13
C LYS A 111 13.31 -12.98 0.10
N LYS A 112 13.87 -12.73 -1.08
CA LYS A 112 15.28 -12.35 -1.26
C LYS A 112 15.60 -11.04 -0.54
N VAL A 113 14.72 -10.03 -0.65
CA VAL A 113 14.85 -8.76 0.07
C VAL A 113 14.69 -8.98 1.57
N ALA A 114 13.71 -9.77 2.00
CA ALA A 114 13.51 -10.11 3.41
C ALA A 114 14.73 -10.75 4.07
N ALA A 115 15.33 -11.74 3.42
CA ALA A 115 16.55 -12.39 3.92
C ALA A 115 17.71 -11.39 4.06
N LYS A 116 17.96 -10.55 3.04
CA LYS A 116 19.03 -9.54 3.07
C LYS A 116 18.81 -8.48 4.15
N VAL A 117 17.58 -7.99 4.29
CA VAL A 117 17.23 -6.97 5.30
C VAL A 117 17.42 -7.52 6.71
N ALA A 118 16.99 -8.75 6.95
CA ALA A 118 17.17 -9.42 8.22
C ALA A 118 18.65 -9.61 8.56
N GLU A 119 19.45 -10.09 7.60
CA GLU A 119 20.88 -10.35 7.78
C GLU A 119 21.68 -9.06 8.02
N LEU A 120 21.48 -8.03 7.19
CA LEU A 120 22.30 -6.82 7.22
C LEU A 120 21.96 -5.87 8.36
N TYR A 121 20.68 -5.81 8.75
CA TYR A 121 20.18 -4.80 9.70
C TYR A 121 19.59 -5.39 10.97
N ASN A 122 19.71 -6.71 11.17
CA ASN A 122 19.18 -7.43 12.33
C ASN A 122 17.69 -7.12 12.58
N LEU A 123 16.93 -7.01 11.49
CA LEU A 123 15.51 -6.69 11.54
C LEU A 123 14.66 -7.98 11.55
N PRO A 124 13.69 -8.12 12.45
CA PRO A 124 12.64 -9.13 12.32
C PRO A 124 11.74 -8.80 11.13
N VAL A 125 11.57 -9.76 10.22
CA VAL A 125 10.80 -9.62 8.99
C VAL A 125 9.61 -10.56 8.98
N PHE A 126 8.43 -10.04 8.67
CA PHE A 126 7.22 -10.81 8.42
C PHE A 126 6.91 -10.83 6.93
N LEU A 127 6.71 -12.02 6.37
CA LEU A 127 6.14 -12.15 5.04
C LEU A 127 4.62 -12.00 5.10
N TYR A 128 4.06 -11.19 4.20
CA TYR A 128 2.62 -10.87 4.18
C TYR A 128 2.02 -10.97 2.76
N GLU A 129 0.69 -10.84 2.68
CA GLU A 129 -0.09 -11.01 1.43
C GLU A 129 0.30 -12.31 0.71
N LYS A 130 0.62 -12.27 -0.60
CA LYS A 130 0.93 -13.49 -1.36
C LYS A 130 2.24 -14.16 -0.97
N SER A 131 3.08 -13.47 -0.20
CA SER A 131 4.31 -14.05 0.35
C SER A 131 4.11 -14.69 1.72
N ALA A 132 2.94 -14.53 2.35
CA ALA A 132 2.66 -15.02 3.68
C ALA A 132 2.89 -16.54 3.81
N THR A 133 3.59 -16.95 4.87
CA THR A 133 3.84 -18.37 5.19
C THR A 133 2.68 -19.01 5.94
N ALA A 134 1.73 -18.21 6.44
CA ALA A 134 0.54 -18.66 7.14
C ALA A 134 -0.66 -17.75 6.86
N PRO A 135 -1.90 -18.28 6.82
CA PRO A 135 -3.09 -17.51 6.44
C PRO A 135 -3.35 -16.26 7.28
N HIS A 136 -3.03 -16.28 8.58
CA HIS A 136 -3.24 -15.14 9.47
C HIS A 136 -2.27 -13.96 9.21
N ARG A 137 -1.20 -14.20 8.45
CA ARG A 137 -0.21 -13.18 8.04
C ARG A 137 -0.55 -12.50 6.72
N GLU A 138 -1.51 -13.02 5.95
CA GLU A 138 -1.90 -12.41 4.68
C GLU A 138 -2.35 -10.96 4.88
N ASN A 139 -3.16 -10.70 5.91
CA ASN A 139 -3.65 -9.37 6.20
C ASN A 139 -2.63 -8.56 7.01
N LEU A 140 -2.09 -7.52 6.38
CA LEU A 140 -1.18 -6.57 6.98
C LEU A 140 -1.67 -5.95 8.30
N ALA A 141 -2.98 -5.70 8.44
CA ALA A 141 -3.54 -5.17 9.69
C ALA A 141 -3.43 -6.19 10.84
N SER A 142 -3.53 -7.48 10.54
CA SER A 142 -3.28 -8.56 11.51
C SER A 142 -1.81 -8.58 11.90
N VAL A 143 -0.88 -8.46 10.93
CA VAL A 143 0.57 -8.42 11.17
C VAL A 143 0.96 -7.21 12.01
N ARG A 144 0.40 -6.02 11.74
CA ARG A 144 0.70 -4.78 12.48
C ARG A 144 -0.09 -4.59 13.76
N LYS A 145 -1.03 -5.48 14.07
CA LYS A 145 -1.83 -5.34 15.30
C LYS A 145 -0.91 -5.29 16.52
N GLY A 146 -1.07 -4.24 17.31
CA GLY A 146 -0.21 -3.92 18.46
C GLY A 146 0.85 -2.85 18.15
N GLU A 147 1.05 -2.49 16.88
CA GLU A 147 2.02 -1.48 16.44
C GLU A 147 3.44 -1.76 16.96
N PHE A 148 4.31 -0.76 16.96
CA PHE A 148 5.68 -0.87 17.45
C PHE A 148 5.74 -1.33 18.92
N GLU A 149 4.87 -0.79 19.78
CA GLU A 149 4.84 -1.03 21.22
C GLU A 149 4.49 -2.49 21.53
N GLY A 150 3.49 -3.05 20.85
CA GLY A 150 3.01 -4.41 21.06
C GLY A 150 3.86 -5.49 20.39
N MET A 151 4.73 -5.13 19.43
CA MET A 151 5.57 -6.12 18.75
C MET A 151 6.55 -6.84 19.67
N ALA A 152 7.00 -6.19 20.76
CA ALA A 152 7.94 -6.77 21.72
C ALA A 152 7.41 -8.08 22.35
N GLU A 153 6.11 -8.14 22.62
CA GLU A 153 5.46 -9.33 23.18
C GLU A 153 4.92 -10.24 22.09
N LYS A 154 4.36 -9.67 21.01
CA LYS A 154 3.76 -10.44 19.94
C LYS A 154 4.77 -11.38 19.25
N ILE A 155 5.98 -10.92 18.97
CA ILE A 155 7.02 -11.71 18.30
C ILE A 155 7.40 -12.99 19.06
N LYS A 156 7.23 -12.99 20.38
CA LYS A 156 7.53 -14.15 21.24
C LYS A 156 6.47 -15.24 21.14
N LEU A 157 5.29 -14.93 20.61
CA LEU A 157 4.23 -15.91 20.39
C LEU A 157 4.62 -16.85 19.25
N SER A 158 4.40 -18.15 19.44
CA SER A 158 4.79 -19.18 18.46
C SER A 158 4.22 -18.95 17.06
N GLU A 159 2.99 -18.44 16.97
CA GLU A 159 2.32 -18.14 15.69
C GLU A 159 2.85 -16.86 14.99
N TRP A 160 3.58 -16.00 15.72
CA TRP A 160 4.10 -14.70 15.28
C TRP A 160 5.63 -14.62 15.31
N GLN A 161 6.31 -15.77 15.27
CA GLN A 161 7.75 -15.76 15.02
C GLN A 161 8.06 -15.20 13.62
N PRO A 162 9.02 -14.29 13.46
CA PRO A 162 9.33 -13.70 12.17
C PRO A 162 9.82 -14.75 11.17
N ASP A 163 9.56 -14.53 9.89
CA ASP A 163 9.99 -15.42 8.81
C ASP A 163 11.51 -15.32 8.59
N PHE A 164 12.08 -14.15 8.84
CA PHE A 164 13.53 -13.92 8.82
C PHE A 164 13.96 -13.00 9.98
N GLY A 165 15.21 -13.15 10.41
CA GLY A 165 15.79 -12.30 11.46
C GLY A 165 15.50 -12.80 12.87
N PRO A 166 15.88 -12.03 13.89
CA PRO A 166 15.76 -12.44 15.29
C PRO A 166 14.30 -12.48 15.74
N ALA A 167 13.95 -13.40 16.64
CA ALA A 167 12.65 -13.40 17.33
C ALA A 167 12.59 -12.34 18.45
N GLU A 168 13.05 -11.13 18.14
CA GLU A 168 13.02 -9.96 19.02
C GLU A 168 12.82 -8.69 18.19
N ARG A 169 12.03 -7.75 18.72
CA ARG A 169 11.80 -6.45 18.07
C ARG A 169 13.11 -5.66 18.06
N HIS A 170 13.50 -5.10 16.92
CA HIS A 170 14.65 -4.20 16.89
C HIS A 170 14.40 -2.96 17.78
N PRO A 171 15.33 -2.54 18.65
CA PRO A 171 15.09 -1.53 19.69
C PRO A 171 14.52 -0.20 19.19
N THR A 172 15.07 0.33 18.10
CA THR A 172 14.66 1.62 17.49
C THR A 172 13.85 1.44 16.21
N ALA A 173 14.29 0.55 15.30
CA ALA A 173 13.67 0.36 14.00
C ALA A 173 12.45 -0.57 13.96
N GLY A 174 12.12 -1.32 15.03
CA GLY A 174 10.92 -2.14 15.08
C GLY A 174 10.97 -3.41 14.24
N THR A 175 9.93 -3.66 13.44
CA THR A 175 9.79 -4.81 12.53
C THR A 175 9.31 -4.37 11.15
N VAL A 176 9.56 -5.16 10.12
CA VAL A 176 9.13 -4.85 8.75
C VAL A 176 8.26 -5.96 8.16
N ALA A 177 7.16 -5.58 7.48
CA ALA A 177 6.41 -6.51 6.64
C ALA A 177 6.89 -6.43 5.19
N ILE A 178 7.22 -7.55 4.56
CA ILE A 178 7.70 -7.59 3.17
C ILE A 178 6.90 -8.63 2.42
N GLY A 179 6.44 -8.33 1.20
CA GLY A 179 5.62 -9.30 0.49
C GLY A 179 5.23 -8.86 -0.90
N ALA A 180 4.62 -9.78 -1.64
CA ALA A 180 4.09 -9.52 -2.97
C ALA A 180 2.57 -9.39 -2.94
N ARG A 181 2.03 -8.49 -3.76
CA ARG A 181 0.59 -8.30 -3.88
C ARG A 181 0.21 -7.75 -5.25
N MET A 182 -1.08 -7.81 -5.56
CA MET A 182 -1.64 -7.10 -6.72
C MET A 182 -1.58 -5.58 -6.51
N PRO A 183 -1.62 -4.78 -7.60
CA PRO A 183 -1.76 -3.34 -7.49
C PRO A 183 -2.98 -3.00 -6.66
N LEU A 184 -2.80 -2.06 -5.73
CA LEU A 184 -3.89 -1.59 -4.87
C LEU A 184 -4.27 -0.21 -5.38
N VAL A 185 -5.57 0.02 -5.56
CA VAL A 185 -6.07 1.35 -5.91
C VAL A 185 -6.67 1.98 -4.67
N ALA A 186 -6.00 3.02 -4.17
CA ALA A 186 -6.53 3.88 -3.12
C ALA A 186 -7.49 4.87 -3.76
N TYR A 187 -8.78 4.69 -3.49
CA TYR A 187 -9.87 5.43 -4.11
C TYR A 187 -10.81 5.97 -3.05
N ASN A 188 -10.87 7.28 -2.92
CA ASN A 188 -11.65 7.92 -1.88
C ASN A 188 -12.87 8.63 -2.48
N ILE A 189 -14.02 8.57 -1.79
CA ILE A 189 -15.28 9.16 -2.28
C ILE A 189 -15.78 10.18 -1.27
N ASN A 190 -15.91 11.43 -1.71
CA ASN A 190 -16.30 12.58 -0.90
C ASN A 190 -17.82 12.66 -0.78
N LEU A 191 -18.30 12.84 0.45
CA LEU A 191 -19.71 12.95 0.80
C LEU A 191 -20.06 14.40 1.17
N SER A 192 -21.27 14.86 0.83
CA SER A 192 -21.76 16.21 1.11
C SER A 192 -22.10 16.48 2.58
N THR A 193 -21.44 15.81 3.53
CA THR A 193 -21.73 15.88 4.98
C THR A 193 -20.43 15.87 5.76
N ASP A 194 -20.39 16.58 6.88
CA ASP A 194 -19.35 16.52 7.92
C ASP A 194 -19.59 15.41 8.95
N ASN A 195 -20.71 14.68 8.86
CA ASN A 195 -21.05 13.64 9.81
C ASN A 195 -20.25 12.35 9.55
N LEU A 196 -19.16 12.17 10.32
CA LEU A 196 -18.27 11.01 10.23
C LEU A 196 -18.98 9.67 10.49
N GLU A 197 -20.07 9.66 11.27
CA GLU A 197 -20.84 8.46 11.55
C GLU A 197 -21.48 7.91 10.26
N ILE A 198 -21.97 8.80 9.39
CA ILE A 198 -22.55 8.42 8.10
C ILE A 198 -21.48 7.77 7.21
N ALA A 199 -20.33 8.44 7.04
CA ALA A 199 -19.22 7.89 6.25
C ALA A 199 -18.75 6.54 6.81
N THR A 200 -18.67 6.40 8.14
CA THR A 200 -18.28 5.16 8.82
C THR A 200 -19.28 4.03 8.60
N LYS A 201 -20.59 4.32 8.65
CA LYS A 201 -21.65 3.33 8.35
C LYS A 201 -21.58 2.86 6.90
N ILE A 202 -21.41 3.80 5.96
CA ILE A 202 -21.25 3.46 4.53
C ILE A 202 -20.00 2.59 4.33
N ALA A 203 -18.86 2.99 4.89
CA ALA A 203 -17.61 2.23 4.82
C ALA A 203 -17.76 0.80 5.38
N LYS A 204 -18.48 0.63 6.49
CA LYS A 204 -18.81 -0.68 7.06
C LYS A 204 -19.66 -1.52 6.11
N ASN A 205 -20.63 -0.92 5.42
CA ASN A 205 -21.50 -1.67 4.52
C ASN A 205 -20.81 -2.11 3.22
N ILE A 206 -19.83 -1.34 2.73
CA ILE A 206 -19.16 -1.67 1.46
C ILE A 206 -17.97 -2.63 1.62
N ARG A 207 -17.35 -2.71 2.81
CA ARG A 207 -16.10 -3.46 3.00
C ARG A 207 -16.35 -4.96 3.23
N HIS A 208 -15.43 -5.78 2.71
CA HIS A 208 -15.58 -7.23 2.70
C HIS A 208 -15.80 -7.86 4.08
N ILE A 209 -15.07 -7.38 5.11
CA ILE A 209 -15.13 -7.94 6.47
C ILE A 209 -16.53 -7.86 7.10
N ASN A 210 -17.41 -7.03 6.54
CA ASN A 210 -18.79 -6.85 6.99
C ASN A 210 -19.82 -7.40 5.99
N GLY A 211 -19.39 -8.21 5.01
CA GLY A 211 -20.27 -8.79 4.00
C GLY A 211 -20.48 -7.93 2.76
N GLY A 212 -19.75 -6.81 2.63
CA GLY A 212 -19.76 -5.96 1.45
C GLY A 212 -18.98 -6.55 0.26
N LEU A 213 -18.45 -5.67 -0.57
CA LEU A 213 -17.70 -6.05 -1.78
C LEU A 213 -16.41 -6.80 -1.42
N ARG A 214 -16.15 -7.92 -2.10
CA ARG A 214 -14.85 -8.60 -2.01
C ARG A 214 -13.75 -7.68 -2.54
N TYR A 215 -12.54 -7.84 -1.99
CA TYR A 215 -11.37 -7.04 -2.36
C TYR A 215 -11.50 -5.54 -2.07
N VAL A 216 -12.41 -5.18 -1.16
CA VAL A 216 -12.64 -3.80 -0.72
C VAL A 216 -12.39 -3.71 0.78
N LYS A 217 -11.45 -2.84 1.16
CA LYS A 217 -11.27 -2.35 2.53
C LYS A 217 -11.71 -0.89 2.57
N ALA A 218 -12.47 -0.49 3.57
CA ALA A 218 -12.93 0.89 3.66
C ALA A 218 -13.04 1.39 5.11
N MET A 219 -12.89 2.71 5.27
CA MET A 219 -13.11 3.45 6.51
C MET A 219 -13.70 4.85 6.23
N GLY A 220 -14.41 5.40 7.21
CA GLY A 220 -14.83 6.80 7.17
C GLY A 220 -13.70 7.69 7.64
N VAL A 221 -13.49 8.81 6.94
CA VAL A 221 -12.46 9.81 7.25
C VAL A 221 -13.10 11.19 7.19
N GLU A 222 -12.64 12.10 8.05
CA GLU A 222 -13.06 13.49 8.07
C GLU A 222 -12.03 14.36 7.33
N LEU A 223 -12.48 15.27 6.47
CA LEU A 223 -11.67 16.28 5.80
C LEU A 223 -11.99 17.64 6.40
N LYS A 224 -11.34 17.97 7.53
CA LYS A 224 -11.64 19.15 8.36
C LYS A 224 -11.59 20.47 7.58
N GLU A 225 -10.60 20.63 6.71
CA GLU A 225 -10.42 21.87 5.92
C GLU A 225 -11.58 22.14 4.96
N ARG A 226 -12.26 21.08 4.51
CA ARG A 226 -13.36 21.15 3.55
C ARG A 226 -14.73 21.03 4.20
N ASN A 227 -14.79 20.80 5.51
CA ASN A 227 -16.01 20.49 6.27
C ASN A 227 -16.86 19.39 5.60
N ILE A 228 -16.20 18.33 5.14
CA ILE A 228 -16.84 17.15 4.55
C ILE A 228 -16.23 15.87 5.10
N THR A 229 -16.88 14.75 4.82
CA THR A 229 -16.41 13.41 5.12
C THR A 229 -16.17 12.63 3.84
N GLN A 230 -15.40 11.56 3.99
CA GLN A 230 -14.93 10.76 2.89
C GLN A 230 -15.05 9.29 3.27
N VAL A 231 -15.47 8.46 2.30
CA VAL A 231 -15.29 7.01 2.39
C VAL A 231 -13.95 6.72 1.74
N SER A 232 -12.92 6.44 2.55
CA SER A 232 -11.61 6.03 2.06
C SER A 232 -11.63 4.54 1.75
N ILE A 233 -11.24 4.17 0.54
CA ILE A 233 -11.35 2.80 0.02
C ILE A 233 -10.00 2.34 -0.53
N ASN A 234 -9.60 1.14 -0.12
CA ASN A 234 -8.51 0.40 -0.72
C ASN A 234 -9.09 -0.76 -1.52
N MET A 235 -9.01 -0.66 -2.84
CA MET A 235 -9.34 -1.73 -3.77
C MET A 235 -8.13 -2.66 -3.86
N THR A 236 -8.16 -3.79 -3.15
CA THR A 236 -7.01 -4.70 -3.05
C THR A 236 -6.82 -5.57 -4.29
N ASP A 237 -7.85 -5.68 -5.12
CA ASP A 237 -7.81 -6.34 -6.43
C ASP A 237 -8.89 -5.74 -7.35
N TYR A 238 -8.48 -4.75 -8.15
CA TYR A 238 -9.38 -4.03 -9.04
C TYR A 238 -9.88 -4.90 -10.22
N THR A 239 -9.12 -5.95 -10.59
CA THR A 239 -9.47 -6.87 -11.69
C THR A 239 -10.64 -7.80 -11.32
N ARG A 240 -10.86 -7.99 -10.01
CA ARG A 240 -11.96 -8.81 -9.47
C ARG A 240 -13.15 -7.94 -9.03
N THR A 241 -12.88 -6.75 -8.48
CA THR A 241 -13.89 -5.77 -8.12
C THR A 241 -13.53 -4.41 -8.71
N ALA A 242 -14.25 -4.01 -9.77
CA ALA A 242 -14.02 -2.74 -10.45
C ALA A 242 -14.40 -1.52 -9.59
N LEU A 243 -13.71 -0.40 -9.82
CA LEU A 243 -13.92 0.87 -9.10
C LEU A 243 -15.36 1.38 -9.19
N TYR A 244 -15.99 1.30 -10.37
CA TYR A 244 -17.37 1.77 -10.55
C TYR A 244 -18.36 1.06 -9.61
N ARG A 245 -18.12 -0.22 -9.26
CA ARG A 245 -19.00 -0.96 -8.35
C ARG A 245 -18.93 -0.41 -6.93
N ALA A 246 -17.73 -0.11 -6.46
CA ALA A 246 -17.55 0.54 -5.17
C ALA A 246 -18.19 1.93 -5.16
N PHE A 247 -18.00 2.70 -6.24
CA PHE A 247 -18.58 4.04 -6.37
C PHE A 247 -20.11 4.04 -6.39
N GLU A 248 -20.74 3.18 -7.19
CA GLU A 248 -22.19 3.06 -7.24
C GLU A 248 -22.77 2.53 -5.93
N LEU A 249 -22.10 1.60 -5.25
CA LEU A 249 -22.57 1.13 -3.95
C LEU A 249 -22.50 2.23 -2.88
N VAL A 250 -21.42 3.02 -2.85
CA VAL A 250 -21.35 4.21 -1.97
C VAL A 250 -22.44 5.21 -2.32
N ARG A 251 -22.73 5.42 -3.61
CA ARG A 251 -23.82 6.30 -4.06
C ARG A 251 -25.18 5.83 -3.56
N ILE A 252 -25.47 4.54 -3.67
CA ILE A 252 -26.71 3.93 -3.18
C ILE A 252 -26.81 4.08 -1.66
N GLU A 253 -25.75 3.76 -0.93
CA GLU A 253 -25.72 3.84 0.52
C GLU A 253 -25.84 5.29 1.02
N ALA A 254 -25.16 6.26 0.39
CA ALA A 254 -25.25 7.68 0.75
C ALA A 254 -26.67 8.24 0.60
N ARG A 255 -27.39 7.84 -0.48
CA ARG A 255 -28.78 8.25 -0.71
C ARG A 255 -29.73 7.87 0.44
N ARG A 256 -29.45 6.76 1.14
CA ARG A 256 -30.27 6.32 2.30
C ARG A 256 -30.21 7.29 3.47
N TYR A 257 -29.19 8.16 3.51
CA TYR A 257 -29.00 9.18 4.53
C TYR A 257 -29.30 10.60 4.02
N GLY A 258 -29.82 10.76 2.80
CA GLY A 258 -30.02 12.08 2.18
C GLY A 258 -28.71 12.79 1.81
N VAL A 259 -27.60 12.05 1.74
CA VAL A 259 -26.27 12.58 1.43
C VAL A 259 -25.94 12.32 -0.03
N THR A 260 -25.21 13.25 -0.65
CA THR A 260 -24.76 13.13 -2.05
C THR A 260 -23.25 12.94 -2.11
N ILE A 261 -22.78 12.36 -3.21
CA ILE A 261 -21.36 12.33 -3.52
C ILE A 261 -20.99 13.66 -4.18
N VAL A 262 -19.97 14.34 -3.66
CA VAL A 262 -19.50 15.65 -4.17
C VAL A 262 -18.20 15.54 -4.96
N GLY A 263 -17.61 14.35 -5.03
CA GLY A 263 -16.42 14.05 -5.81
C GLY A 263 -15.77 12.75 -5.38
N SER A 264 -14.69 12.38 -6.04
CA SER A 264 -13.82 11.28 -5.64
C SER A 264 -12.39 11.56 -6.05
N GLU A 265 -11.45 10.89 -5.41
CA GLU A 265 -10.02 11.13 -5.52
C GLU A 265 -9.29 9.80 -5.59
N ILE A 266 -8.33 9.71 -6.50
CA ILE A 266 -7.36 8.62 -6.52
C ILE A 266 -6.13 9.10 -5.77
N ILE A 267 -5.66 8.30 -4.81
CA ILE A 267 -4.48 8.62 -4.01
C ILE A 267 -3.30 7.85 -4.62
N GLY A 268 -2.31 8.59 -5.12
CA GLY A 268 -1.14 8.03 -5.81
C GLY A 268 -1.44 7.59 -7.24
N LEU A 269 -0.80 6.50 -7.68
CA LEU A 269 -0.93 5.98 -9.04
C LEU A 269 -2.06 4.95 -9.13
N VAL A 270 -2.63 4.83 -10.33
CA VAL A 270 -3.69 3.86 -10.64
C VAL A 270 -3.34 3.11 -11.93
N PRO A 271 -3.56 1.78 -12.01
CA PRO A 271 -3.48 1.06 -13.26
C PRO A 271 -4.49 1.59 -14.27
N MET A 272 -4.05 1.87 -15.50
CA MET A 272 -4.90 2.39 -16.57
C MET A 272 -6.15 1.52 -16.80
N GLU A 273 -5.98 0.19 -16.76
CA GLU A 273 -7.06 -0.79 -16.88
C GLU A 273 -8.23 -0.51 -15.91
N ALA A 274 -7.93 -0.14 -14.65
CA ALA A 274 -8.96 0.14 -13.64
C ALA A 274 -9.87 1.33 -14.01
N LEU A 275 -9.30 2.34 -14.69
CA LEU A 275 -10.04 3.50 -15.19
C LEU A 275 -10.82 3.15 -16.47
N ILE A 276 -10.19 2.41 -17.38
CA ILE A 276 -10.81 2.01 -18.64
C ILE A 276 -11.99 1.06 -18.41
N ASP A 277 -11.92 0.15 -17.44
CA ASP A 277 -13.04 -0.70 -17.04
C ASP A 277 -14.24 0.14 -16.55
N THR A 278 -13.94 1.18 -15.78
CA THR A 278 -14.96 2.12 -15.29
C THR A 278 -15.59 2.91 -16.44
N ALA A 279 -14.77 3.43 -17.36
CA ALA A 279 -15.26 4.15 -18.54
C ALA A 279 -16.12 3.24 -19.44
N SER A 280 -15.66 2.02 -19.69
CA SER A 280 -16.36 1.03 -20.52
C SER A 280 -17.75 0.70 -19.95
N TYR A 281 -17.86 0.57 -18.63
CA TYR A 281 -19.14 0.36 -17.95
C TYR A 281 -20.11 1.52 -18.14
N TYR A 282 -19.69 2.76 -17.87
CA TYR A 282 -20.58 3.93 -17.95
C TYR A 282 -20.94 4.34 -19.37
N LEU A 283 -20.05 4.09 -20.34
CA LEU A 283 -20.32 4.34 -21.76
C LEU A 283 -21.12 3.22 -22.43
N GLY A 284 -21.24 2.05 -21.79
CA GLY A 284 -21.92 0.89 -22.36
C GLY A 284 -21.21 0.35 -23.60
N LEU A 285 -19.87 0.33 -23.60
CA LEU A 285 -19.10 -0.11 -24.76
C LEU A 285 -19.28 -1.61 -24.99
N GLU A 286 -19.68 -1.99 -26.20
CA GLU A 286 -19.82 -3.38 -26.63
C GLU A 286 -18.53 -3.88 -27.29
N ASN A 287 -18.10 -5.10 -26.94
CA ASN A 287 -16.90 -5.75 -27.50
C ASN A 287 -15.61 -4.93 -27.37
N PHE A 288 -15.57 -3.99 -26.41
CA PHE A 288 -14.38 -3.18 -26.17
C PHE A 288 -13.33 -3.96 -25.36
N THR A 289 -12.06 -3.82 -25.76
CA THR A 289 -10.92 -4.43 -25.06
C THR A 289 -9.77 -3.44 -24.93
N MET A 290 -8.84 -3.73 -24.01
CA MET A 290 -7.61 -2.93 -23.87
C MET A 290 -6.78 -2.83 -25.16
N GLN A 291 -6.94 -3.75 -26.12
CA GLN A 291 -6.24 -3.70 -27.41
C GLN A 291 -6.72 -2.56 -28.32
N GLN A 292 -7.87 -1.96 -28.01
CA GLN A 292 -8.39 -0.78 -28.70
C GLN A 292 -7.94 0.54 -28.04
N VAL A 293 -7.26 0.48 -26.88
CA VAL A 293 -6.62 1.65 -26.27
C VAL A 293 -5.30 1.90 -26.99
N LEU A 294 -5.17 3.07 -27.62
CA LEU A 294 -4.02 3.43 -28.46
C LEU A 294 -2.70 3.35 -27.66
N GLU A 295 -2.68 3.91 -26.46
CA GLU A 295 -1.51 3.93 -25.59
C GLU A 295 -1.10 2.51 -25.17
N ALA A 296 -2.07 1.63 -24.90
CA ALA A 296 -1.79 0.23 -24.55
C ALA A 296 -1.09 -0.51 -25.71
N ARG A 297 -1.56 -0.29 -26.95
CA ARG A 297 -0.97 -0.82 -28.18
C ARG A 297 0.45 -0.32 -28.45
N ILE A 298 0.78 0.90 -28.03
CA ILE A 298 2.12 1.49 -28.19
C ILE A 298 3.10 0.93 -27.13
N MET A 299 2.59 0.52 -25.97
CA MET A 299 3.39 0.05 -24.83
C MET A 299 3.72 -1.45 -24.86
N GLU A 300 3.04 -2.24 -25.70
CA GLU A 300 3.38 -3.64 -25.99
C GLU A 300 4.76 -3.74 -26.66
#